data_AF-A0A1H4ESB2-F1
#
_entry.id   AF-A0A1H4ESB2-F1
#
_cell.length_a   1.000
_cell.length_b   1.000
_cell.length_c   1.000
_cell.angle_alpha   90.00
_cell.angle_beta   90.00
_cell.angle_gamma   90.00
#
_symmetry.space_group_name_H-M   'P 1'
#
loop_
_entity.id
_entity.type
_entity.pdbx_description
1 polymer ?
#
loop_
_entity_poly.entity_id
_entity_poly.type
_entity_poly.pdbx_seq_one_letter_code
_entity_poly.pdbx_strand_id
1 'polypeptide(L)' 'MTAATASPRTLNARAVGKSAPGAVYVGRPSKFGNPFVIGRDGDRDTVIRRYRDWLLAQPHLVAAARRELAGKDLIC' A
#
# COMPACT_ATOMS: atom_id res chain seq x y z
N MET A 1 -7.52 -27.69 6.08
CA MET A 1 -8.11 -26.68 7.00
C MET A 1 -7.89 -25.31 6.36
N THR A 2 -8.88 -24.77 5.68
CA THR A 2 -8.76 -23.46 5.03
C THR A 2 -9.14 -22.41 6.06
N ALA A 3 -8.15 -21.80 6.72
CA ALA A 3 -8.41 -20.66 7.58
C ALA A 3 -9.10 -19.57 6.74
N ALA A 4 -10.30 -19.16 7.16
CA ALA A 4 -10.96 -17.99 6.61
C ALA A 4 -9.99 -16.81 6.75
N THR A 5 -9.41 -16.36 5.63
CA THR A 5 -8.48 -15.24 5.66
C THR A 5 -9.32 -14.00 5.89
N ALA A 6 -9.29 -13.46 7.11
CA ALA A 6 -9.91 -12.18 7.42
C ALA A 6 -9.44 -11.13 6.41
N SER A 7 -10.33 -10.19 6.04
CA SER A 7 -9.98 -9.14 5.10
C SER A 7 -8.74 -8.38 5.60
N PRO A 8 -7.74 -8.16 4.74
CA PRO A 8 -6.52 -7.48 5.15
C PRO A 8 -6.84 -6.06 5.62
N ARG A 9 -6.26 -5.67 6.76
CA ARG A 9 -6.45 -4.36 7.39
C ARG A 9 -5.38 -3.39 6.92
N THR A 10 -5.71 -2.11 6.94
CA THR A 10 -4.70 -1.05 6.85
C THR A 10 -4.44 -0.49 8.25
N LEU A 11 -3.18 -0.52 8.67
CA LEU A 11 -2.69 -0.11 9.98
C LEU A 11 -1.92 1.22 9.85
N ASN A 12 -2.08 2.10 10.83
CA ASN A 12 -1.38 3.38 10.86
C ASN A 12 0.05 3.20 11.40
N ALA A 13 1.07 3.57 10.61
CA ALA A 13 2.48 3.44 11.00
C ALA A 13 2.86 4.23 12.25
N ARG A 14 2.14 5.30 12.58
CA ARG A 14 2.35 6.06 13.83
C ARG A 14 1.90 5.29 15.07
N ALA A 15 0.96 4.36 14.92
CA ALA A 15 0.44 3.55 16.01
C ALA A 15 1.23 2.24 16.19
N VAL A 16 1.63 1.59 15.09
CA VAL A 16 2.25 0.25 15.13
C VAL A 16 3.72 0.22 14.70
N GLY A 17 4.31 1.37 14.36
CA GLY A 17 5.65 1.43 13.76
C GLY A 17 5.64 0.98 12.29
N LYS A 18 6.81 0.63 11.74
CA LYS A 18 6.97 0.16 10.34
C LYS A 18 7.10 -1.37 10.22
N SER A 19 6.92 -2.10 11.32
CA SER A 19 7.03 -3.56 11.37
C SER A 19 6.03 -4.09 12.38
N ALA A 20 5.20 -5.04 11.95
CA ALA A 20 4.29 -5.77 12.83
C ALA A 20 4.09 -7.20 12.29
N PRO A 21 3.83 -8.21 13.16
CA PRO A 21 3.57 -9.57 12.71
C PRO A 21 2.42 -9.64 11.71
N GLY A 22 2.65 -10.32 10.58
CA GLY A 22 1.64 -10.48 9.53
C GLY A 22 1.34 -9.21 8.71
N ALA A 23 2.09 -8.12 8.91
CA ALA A 23 1.87 -6.86 8.22
C ALA A 23 3.11 -6.39 7.43
N VAL A 24 2.89 -5.65 6.34
CA VAL A 24 3.96 -5.11 5.48
C VAL A 24 3.83 -3.60 5.38
N TYR A 25 4.93 -2.89 5.57
CA TYR A 25 4.98 -1.45 5.35
C TYR A 25 4.96 -1.10 3.86
N VAL A 26 3.97 -0.31 3.45
CA VAL A 26 3.74 0.13 2.06
C VAL A 26 3.75 1.66 1.92
N GLY A 27 4.22 2.38 2.95
CA GLY A 27 4.33 3.84 2.91
C GLY A 27 5.40 4.35 1.92
N ARG A 28 5.57 5.68 1.83
CA ARG A 28 6.39 6.38 0.81
C ARG A 28 7.83 5.88 0.60
N PRO A 29 8.58 5.47 1.65
CA PRO A 29 9.91 4.88 1.46
C PRO A 29 9.91 3.51 0.77
N SER A 30 8.75 2.87 0.61
CA SER A 30 8.62 1.56 -0.05
C SER A 30 8.33 1.70 -1.54
N LYS A 31 8.56 0.62 -2.30
CA LYS A 31 8.18 0.53 -3.72
C LYS A 31 6.67 0.64 -3.99
N PHE A 32 5.83 0.45 -2.97
CA PHE A 32 4.36 0.57 -3.05
C PHE A 32 3.85 1.91 -2.52
N GLY A 33 4.75 2.82 -2.14
CA GLY A 33 4.37 4.13 -1.63
C GLY A 33 3.85 5.04 -2.74
N ASN A 34 2.86 5.88 -2.43
CA ASN A 34 2.42 6.92 -3.35
C ASN A 34 3.55 7.94 -3.59
N PRO A 35 4.05 8.14 -4.83
CA PRO A 35 5.11 9.12 -5.12
C PRO A 35 4.60 10.56 -5.14
N PHE A 36 3.27 10.76 -5.25
CA PHE A 36 2.62 12.06 -5.35
C PHE A 36 2.34 12.66 -3.96
N VAL A 37 2.57 13.96 -3.81
CA VAL A 37 2.53 14.73 -2.56
C VAL A 37 1.42 15.77 -2.64
N ILE A 38 0.51 15.76 -1.65
CA ILE A 38 -0.57 16.76 -1.55
C ILE A 38 0.03 18.16 -1.47
N GLY A 39 -0.57 19.13 -2.14
CA GLY A 39 -0.09 20.51 -2.25
C GLY A 39 0.90 20.70 -3.39
N ARG A 40 1.90 19.81 -3.52
CA ARG A 40 2.86 19.84 -4.65
C ARG A 40 2.25 19.33 -5.96
N ASP A 41 1.59 18.17 -5.90
CA ASP A 41 1.09 17.45 -7.08
C ASP A 41 -0.43 17.51 -7.23
N GLY A 42 -1.12 18.26 -6.35
CA GLY A 42 -2.56 18.46 -6.35
C GLY A 42 -3.20 18.29 -4.97
N ASP A 43 -4.53 18.34 -4.94
CA ASP A 43 -5.32 18.00 -3.77
C ASP A 43 -5.34 16.48 -3.50
N ARG A 44 -6.03 16.08 -2.42
CA ARG A 44 -6.13 14.67 -2.00
C ARG A 44 -6.66 13.78 -3.11
N ASP A 45 -7.72 14.19 -3.79
CA ASP A 45 -8.37 13.37 -4.81
C ASP A 45 -7.49 13.26 -6.07
N THR A 46 -6.80 14.33 -6.42
CA THR A 46 -5.85 14.35 -7.53
C THR A 46 -4.69 13.39 -7.28
N VAL A 47 -4.07 13.43 -6.10
CA VAL A 47 -2.95 12.51 -5.82
C VAL A 47 -3.39 11.05 -5.69
N ILE A 48 -4.62 10.78 -5.26
CA ILE A 48 -5.19 9.42 -5.24
C ILE A 48 -5.42 8.92 -6.66
N ARG A 49 -6.02 9.72 -7.54
CA ARG A 49 -6.22 9.35 -8.95
C ARG A 49 -4.90 9.09 -9.65
N ARG A 50 -3.95 10.04 -9.55
CA ARG A 50 -2.61 9.89 -10.14
C ARG A 50 -1.91 8.63 -9.64
N TYR A 51 -2.00 8.33 -8.34
CA TYR A 51 -1.41 7.11 -7.79
C TYR A 51 -2.03 5.84 -8.35
N ARG A 52 -3.37 5.78 -8.48
CA ARG A 52 -4.06 4.64 -9.09
C ARG A 52 -3.57 4.42 -10.52
N ASP A 53 -3.53 5.48 -11.34
CA ASP A 53 -3.11 5.39 -12.74
C ASP A 53 -1.64 4.98 -12.86
N TRP A 54 -0.77 5.60 -12.06
CA TRP A 54 0.66 5.27 -12.00
C TRP A 54 0.91 3.83 -11.57
N LEU A 55 0.21 3.33 -10.54
CA LEU A 55 0.36 1.96 -10.07
C LEU A 55 -0.09 0.94 -11.14
N LEU A 56 -1.24 1.18 -11.77
CA LEU A 56 -1.80 0.28 -12.79
C LEU A 56 -1.00 0.28 -14.10
N ALA A 57 -0.31 1.37 -14.42
CA ALA A 57 0.59 1.46 -15.57
C ALA A 57 1.88 0.62 -15.41
N GLN A 58 2.10 -0.02 -14.26
CA GLN A 58 3.31 -0.78 -13.95
C GLN A 58 3.00 -2.27 -13.69
N PRO A 59 2.92 -3.11 -14.73
CA PRO A 59 2.53 -4.51 -14.58
C PRO A 59 3.39 -5.30 -13.58
N HIS A 60 4.70 -5.03 -13.55
CA HIS A 60 5.63 -5.66 -12.63
C HIS A 60 5.34 -5.32 -11.16
N LEU A 61 4.96 -4.07 -10.88
CA LEU A 61 4.64 -3.63 -9.53
C LEU A 61 3.29 -4.19 -9.07
N VAL A 62 2.30 -4.27 -9.97
CA VAL A 62 1.02 -4.94 -9.71
C VAL A 62 1.22 -6.43 -9.43
N ALA A 63 2.04 -7.13 -10.23
CA ALA A 63 2.38 -8.53 -10.01
C ALA A 63 3.10 -8.74 -8.66
N ALA A 64 4.05 -7.85 -8.34
CA ALA A 64 4.72 -7.85 -7.04
C ALA A 64 3.72 -7.65 -5.89
N ALA A 65 2.79 -6.70 -6.00
CA ALA A 65 1.76 -6.47 -4.98
C ALA A 65 0.91 -7.74 -4.74
N ARG A 66 0.46 -8.40 -5.82
CA ARG A 66 -0.32 -9.64 -5.73
C ARG A 66 0.43 -10.77 -5.05
N ARG A 67 1.72 -10.93 -5.33
CA ARG A 67 2.54 -11.99 -4.73
C ARG A 67 2.97 -11.67 -3.30
N GLU A 68 3.36 -10.42 -3.05
CA GLU A 68 4.06 -10.05 -1.82
C GLU A 68 3.14 -9.54 -0.72
N LEU A 69 1.95 -9.05 -1.07
CA LEU A 69 1.00 -8.44 -0.12
C LEU A 69 -0.25 -9.30 0.14
N ALA A 70 -0.50 -10.32 -0.68
CA ALA A 70 -1.65 -11.21 -0.48
C ALA A 70 -1.60 -11.87 0.91
N GLY A 71 -2.73 -11.82 1.62
CA GLY A 71 -2.87 -12.38 2.96
C GLY A 71 -2.16 -11.60 4.08
N LYS A 72 -1.69 -10.38 3.82
CA LYS A 72 -0.99 -9.54 4.81
C LYS A 72 -1.77 -8.26 5.11
N ASP A 73 -1.68 -7.82 6.35
CA ASP A 73 -2.08 -6.45 6.71
C ASP A 73 -1.09 -5.44 6.09
N LEU A 74 -1.55 -4.23 5.83
CA LEU A 74 -0.73 -3.17 5.23
C LEU A 74 -0.50 -2.06 6.25
N ILE A 75 0.74 -1.65 6.44
CA ILE A 75 1.09 -0.51 7.29
C ILE A 75 1.38 0.70 6.38
N CYS A 76 0.71 1.83 6.61
CA CYS A 76 0.94 3.08 5.89
C CYS A 76 1.17 4.26 6.85
#